data_AF-A0A0J8E3N6-F1
#
_entry.id   AF-A0A0J8E3N6-F1
#
_cell.length_a   1.000
_cell.length_b   1.000
_cell.length_c   1.000
_cell.angle_alpha   90.00
_cell.angle_beta   90.00
_cell.angle_gamma   90.00
#
_symmetry.space_group_name_H-M   'P 1'
#
loop_
_entity.id
_entity.type
_entity.pdbx_description
1 polymer ?
#
loop_
_entity_poly.entity_id
_entity_poly.type
_entity_poly.pdbx_seq_one_letter_code
_entity_poly.pdbx_strand_id
1 'polypeptide(L)'
;MAITMEKSVWDTVIDLTKTAQEKGSDPFFWAIQISSNLSSANVSLPSIELAHTLVSHICWENNIPSTWKFLERALMLNMVPPLLVLALLSTRVIPCRHSQPAGYRLYMELLKRYVFKLKSQISAPNFGKVMTSIEHVLCLSQIFGSQASEPGVLLVELVFTIVCQLLDALLEDEGLLELTTEKKSVLAIHTQEMDIDSYHNYDEKKLELRDKLRSMNTEIAVEIIGQFFQNGVTSRMICLVYHNMPKQWAAFTERLDLLATNSSTLRNPKILNPKDLLKLTSDAGKVSLWDYKKFSAKLAFGSLANPAHCQETSHSSLWLPLDVVLEDVMDGSQVTATSAVEIITGLVKSLQAINNNNWHDTFLTLWIAALRFVQRERDPMEGPVPRLDTRMCVLLSIITLAVADLIDEEENPLGESESVSTNNWIKRYDPHTRRKDLISCLQILGDYQSLLTPPQSIVSAANVAAAKAMMFVSGVDVTSGYLECINVNDRPTNCSGNMRHLIVEACISRNLLDTSAYFWPGYVSDQINQFPSRIPSQVPGWSSFMQGAPLRPVMINSMVSAPASSFFFYIL
;
A
#
# COMPACT_ATOMS: atom_id res chain seq x y z
N MET A 1 45.84 -31.29 38.46
CA MET A 1 44.66 -30.43 38.69
C MET A 1 44.13 -30.05 37.32
N ALA A 2 43.08 -30.73 36.84
CA ALA A 2 42.58 -30.52 35.48
C ALA A 2 41.66 -29.28 35.49
N ILE A 3 42.01 -28.27 34.70
CA ILE A 3 41.14 -27.11 34.47
C ILE A 3 40.07 -27.56 33.48
N THR A 4 38.92 -27.99 34.00
CA THR A 4 37.71 -28.16 33.20
C THR A 4 37.24 -26.77 32.76
N MET A 5 37.69 -26.34 31.58
CA MET A 5 37.07 -25.19 30.91
C MET A 5 35.59 -25.54 30.69
N GLU A 6 34.69 -24.68 31.17
CA GLU A 6 33.27 -24.78 30.85
C GLU A 6 33.11 -24.62 29.34
N LYS A 7 32.81 -25.72 28.64
CA LYS A 7 32.47 -25.66 27.22
C LYS A 7 31.26 -24.76 27.05
N SER A 8 31.30 -23.83 26.10
CA SER A 8 30.12 -23.01 25.83
C SER A 8 28.98 -23.89 25.30
N VAL A 9 27.75 -23.39 25.44
CA VAL A 9 26.57 -24.02 24.83
C VAL A 9 26.76 -24.19 23.32
N TRP A 10 27.46 -23.24 22.68
CA TRP A 10 27.75 -23.25 21.25
C TRP A 10 28.81 -24.28 20.84
N ASP A 11 29.85 -24.50 21.65
CA ASP A 11 30.80 -25.61 21.44
C ASP A 11 30.08 -26.96 21.51
N THR A 12 29.12 -27.09 22.43
CA THR A 12 28.28 -28.28 22.57
C THR A 12 27.38 -28.48 21.34
N VAL A 13 26.81 -27.41 20.78
CA VAL A 13 26.04 -27.44 19.52
C VAL A 13 26.92 -27.87 18.34
N ILE A 14 28.17 -27.41 18.27
CA ILE A 14 29.14 -27.81 17.24
C ILE A 14 29.54 -29.29 17.39
N ASP A 15 29.83 -29.76 18.61
CA ASP A 15 30.18 -31.15 18.86
C ASP A 15 29.02 -32.11 18.52
N LEU A 16 27.79 -31.73 18.86
CA LEU A 16 26.57 -32.46 18.46
C LEU A 16 26.38 -32.47 16.94
N THR A 17 26.65 -31.35 16.28
CA THR A 17 26.60 -31.19 14.82
C THR A 17 27.57 -32.13 14.11
N LYS A 18 28.83 -32.18 14.55
CA LYS A 18 29.83 -33.13 14.05
C LYS A 18 29.43 -34.58 14.30
N THR A 19 28.98 -34.89 15.52
CA THR A 19 28.53 -36.24 15.90
C THR A 19 27.34 -36.72 15.04
N ALA A 20 26.37 -35.84 14.74
CA ALA A 20 25.22 -36.15 13.91
C ALA A 20 25.62 -36.38 12.44
N GLN A 21 26.57 -35.59 11.93
CA GLN A 21 27.16 -35.72 10.60
C GLN A 21 27.91 -37.05 10.43
N GLU A 22 28.77 -37.42 11.38
CA GLU A 22 29.50 -38.71 11.38
C GLU A 22 28.55 -39.92 11.41
N LYS A 23 27.47 -39.82 12.19
CA LYS A 23 26.45 -40.88 12.30
C LYS A 23 25.47 -40.93 11.13
N GLY A 24 25.55 -40.00 10.16
CA GLY A 24 24.58 -39.88 9.08
C GLY A 24 23.13 -39.69 9.56
N SER A 25 22.95 -39.01 10.71
CA SER A 25 21.64 -38.85 11.35
C SER A 25 20.69 -38.04 10.49
N ASP A 26 19.39 -38.35 10.54
CA ASP A 26 18.39 -37.59 9.81
C ASP A 26 18.39 -36.09 10.22
N PRO A 27 18.51 -35.15 9.28
CA PRO A 27 18.60 -33.72 9.59
C PRO A 27 17.42 -33.13 10.37
N PHE A 28 16.22 -33.74 10.33
CA PHE A 28 15.07 -33.28 11.11
C PHE A 28 15.16 -33.76 12.57
N PHE A 29 15.53 -35.03 12.81
CA PHE A 29 15.81 -35.52 14.16
C PHE A 29 16.97 -34.77 14.82
N TRP A 30 18.04 -34.50 14.05
CA TRP A 30 19.19 -33.70 14.50
C TRP A 30 18.77 -32.27 14.92
N ALA A 31 17.90 -31.60 14.15
CA ALA A 31 17.36 -30.29 14.52
C ALA A 31 16.52 -30.33 15.81
N ILE A 32 15.70 -31.37 16.00
CA ILE A 32 14.95 -31.58 17.25
C ILE A 32 15.91 -31.78 18.44
N GLN A 33 16.96 -32.59 18.31
CA GLN A 33 17.93 -32.84 19.38
C GLN A 33 18.69 -31.57 19.81
N ILE A 34 19.07 -30.71 18.86
CA ILE A 34 19.66 -29.41 19.18
C ILE A 34 18.63 -28.48 19.83
N SER A 35 17.39 -28.45 19.32
CA SER A 35 16.31 -27.67 19.93
C SER A 35 16.04 -28.07 21.38
N SER A 36 15.99 -29.37 21.69
CA SER A 36 15.81 -29.85 23.07
C SER A 36 16.97 -29.45 23.99
N ASN A 37 18.21 -29.53 23.49
CA ASN A 37 19.40 -29.15 24.26
C ASN A 37 19.51 -27.63 24.48
N LEU A 38 19.04 -26.82 23.54
CA LEU A 38 18.95 -25.37 23.71
C LEU A 38 17.83 -25.00 24.69
N SER A 39 16.70 -25.72 24.67
CA SER A 39 15.63 -25.50 25.63
C SER A 39 16.01 -25.90 27.07
N SER A 40 16.80 -26.96 27.27
CA SER A 40 17.33 -27.30 28.60
C SER A 40 18.44 -26.34 29.07
N ALA A 41 19.14 -25.69 28.13
CA ALA A 41 20.08 -24.60 28.41
C ALA A 41 19.40 -23.21 28.57
N ASN A 42 18.07 -23.14 28.63
CA ASN A 42 17.27 -21.91 28.72
C ASN A 42 17.51 -20.88 27.58
N VAL A 43 17.95 -21.32 26.40
CA VAL A 43 18.12 -20.45 25.23
C VAL A 43 16.78 -20.26 24.52
N SER A 44 16.36 -19.00 24.34
CA SER A 44 15.14 -18.67 23.59
C SER A 44 15.34 -18.82 22.08
N LEU A 45 14.38 -19.46 21.42
CA LEU A 45 14.35 -19.62 19.97
C LEU A 45 13.29 -18.67 19.35
N PRO A 46 13.54 -18.04 18.19
CA PRO A 46 14.77 -18.12 17.39
C PRO A 46 15.95 -17.34 18.01
N SER A 47 17.15 -17.94 18.00
CA SER A 47 18.40 -17.34 18.52
C SER A 47 19.26 -16.75 17.41
N ILE A 48 19.82 -15.57 17.68
CA ILE A 48 20.75 -14.83 16.82
C ILE A 48 22.12 -15.52 16.81
N GLU A 49 22.59 -15.88 18.00
CA GLU A 49 23.86 -16.54 18.25
C GLU A 49 23.92 -17.91 17.55
N LEU A 50 22.84 -18.69 17.62
CA LEU A 50 22.71 -19.95 16.87
C LEU A 50 22.85 -19.73 15.36
N ALA A 51 22.29 -18.64 14.80
CA ALA A 51 22.43 -18.35 13.38
C ALA A 51 23.90 -18.08 13.00
N HIS A 52 24.63 -17.31 13.82
CA HIS A 52 26.07 -17.10 13.64
C HIS A 52 26.86 -18.41 13.75
N THR A 53 26.58 -19.26 14.75
CA THR A 53 27.27 -20.54 14.97
C THR A 53 27.00 -21.54 13.83
N LEU A 54 25.77 -21.64 13.35
CA LEU A 54 25.44 -22.56 12.26
C LEU A 54 26.04 -22.10 10.93
N VAL A 55 25.90 -20.83 10.56
CA VAL A 55 26.48 -20.33 9.30
C VAL A 55 28.01 -20.36 9.34
N SER A 56 28.64 -20.14 10.49
CA SER A 56 30.09 -20.27 10.61
C SER A 56 30.58 -21.72 10.47
N HIS A 57 29.81 -22.71 10.94
CA HIS A 57 30.14 -24.13 10.78
C HIS A 57 29.88 -24.66 9.35
N ILE A 58 28.84 -24.19 8.67
CA ILE A 58 28.39 -24.69 7.36
C ILE A 58 29.27 -24.16 6.21
N CYS A 59 29.68 -22.89 6.26
CA CYS A 59 30.56 -22.32 5.25
C CYS A 59 31.98 -22.90 5.34
N TRP A 60 32.71 -22.88 4.22
CA TRP A 60 34.08 -23.40 4.09
C TRP A 60 34.18 -24.93 4.21
N GLU A 61 34.54 -25.44 5.38
CA GLU A 61 35.02 -26.83 5.56
C GLU A 61 33.88 -27.87 5.54
N ASN A 62 32.66 -27.52 5.95
CA ASN A 62 31.52 -28.44 6.01
C ASN A 62 30.40 -28.11 5.02
N ASN A 63 30.76 -27.68 3.80
CA ASN A 63 29.81 -27.49 2.70
C ASN A 63 29.32 -28.86 2.15
N ILE A 64 28.50 -29.55 2.93
CA ILE A 64 28.06 -30.93 2.72
C ILE A 64 26.52 -30.94 2.62
N PRO A 65 25.89 -31.75 1.74
CA PRO A 65 24.44 -31.73 1.57
C PRO A 65 23.61 -31.99 2.85
N SER A 66 24.17 -32.69 3.85
CA SER A 66 23.52 -32.91 5.15
C SER A 66 23.44 -31.64 6.00
N THR A 67 24.47 -30.80 6.01
CA THR A 67 24.52 -29.57 6.83
C THR A 67 23.58 -28.49 6.29
N TRP A 68 23.46 -28.38 4.97
CA TRP A 68 22.45 -27.53 4.32
C TRP A 68 21.02 -28.01 4.54
N LYS A 69 20.77 -29.32 4.45
CA LYS A 69 19.45 -29.90 4.80
C LYS A 69 19.11 -29.62 6.27
N PHE A 70 20.08 -29.73 7.17
CA PHE A 70 19.91 -29.38 8.58
C PHE A 70 19.57 -27.91 8.76
N LEU A 71 20.27 -26.98 8.08
CA LEU A 71 19.95 -25.55 8.10
C LEU A 71 18.52 -25.28 7.61
N GLU A 72 18.08 -25.95 6.54
CA GLU A 72 16.70 -25.88 6.05
C GLU A 72 15.69 -26.35 7.13
N ARG A 73 16.00 -27.44 7.85
CA ARG A 73 15.15 -27.91 8.97
C ARG A 73 15.16 -26.94 10.16
N ALA A 74 16.30 -26.37 10.52
CA ALA A 74 16.41 -25.37 11.58
C ALA A 74 15.61 -24.09 11.27
N LEU A 75 15.62 -23.65 10.01
CA LEU A 75 14.78 -22.55 9.52
C LEU A 75 13.28 -22.90 9.56
N MET A 76 12.91 -24.12 9.14
CA MET A 76 11.52 -24.61 9.20
C MET A 76 10.98 -24.77 10.62
N LEU A 77 11.84 -25.07 11.59
CA LEU A 77 11.50 -25.19 13.02
C LEU A 77 11.60 -23.85 13.78
N ASN A 78 11.80 -22.73 13.09
CA ASN A 78 12.00 -21.39 13.69
C ASN A 78 13.11 -21.34 14.76
N MET A 79 14.18 -22.14 14.60
CA MET A 79 15.31 -22.14 15.53
C MET A 79 16.23 -20.92 15.35
N VAL A 80 16.30 -20.39 14.13
CA VAL A 80 17.17 -19.27 13.73
C VAL A 80 16.37 -18.22 12.92
N PRO A 81 16.65 -16.91 13.03
CA PRO A 81 15.96 -15.88 12.25
C PRO A 81 16.33 -15.96 10.76
N PRO A 82 15.38 -16.24 9.85
CA PRO A 82 15.71 -16.46 8.43
C PRO A 82 16.38 -15.29 7.71
N LEU A 83 16.00 -14.04 8.01
CA LEU A 83 16.62 -12.86 7.38
C LEU A 83 18.09 -12.68 7.79
N LEU A 84 18.43 -12.99 9.05
CA LEU A 84 19.81 -12.96 9.53
C LEU A 84 20.65 -14.09 8.90
N VAL A 85 20.08 -15.29 8.76
CA VAL A 85 20.76 -16.40 8.06
C VAL A 85 21.04 -16.03 6.61
N LEU A 86 20.10 -15.37 5.91
CA LEU A 86 20.30 -14.91 4.54
C LEU A 86 21.42 -13.86 4.45
N ALA A 87 21.46 -12.87 5.33
CA ALA A 87 22.54 -11.87 5.38
C ALA A 87 23.92 -12.49 5.71
N LEU A 88 23.97 -13.44 6.65
CA LEU A 88 25.19 -14.17 6.99
C LEU A 88 25.68 -15.09 5.86
N LEU A 89 24.77 -15.65 5.07
CA LEU A 89 25.13 -16.43 3.90
C LEU A 89 25.55 -15.55 2.73
N SER A 90 24.92 -14.39 2.50
CA SER A 90 25.25 -13.54 1.35
C SER A 90 26.70 -13.06 1.40
N THR A 91 27.18 -12.63 2.58
CA THR A 91 28.56 -12.21 2.84
C THR A 91 29.62 -13.31 2.69
N ARG A 92 29.23 -14.59 2.69
CA ARG A 92 30.17 -15.75 2.65
C ARG A 92 30.07 -16.57 1.38
N VAL A 93 28.87 -16.69 0.81
CA VAL A 93 28.59 -17.60 -0.31
C VAL A 93 28.66 -16.88 -1.66
N ILE A 94 28.27 -15.60 -1.73
CA ILE A 94 28.34 -14.82 -2.98
C ILE A 94 29.81 -14.58 -3.41
N PRO A 95 30.76 -14.23 -2.51
CA PRO A 95 32.18 -14.16 -2.89
C PRO A 95 32.73 -15.50 -3.40
N CYS A 96 32.36 -16.62 -2.75
CA CYS A 96 32.86 -17.95 -3.09
C CYS A 96 32.06 -18.67 -4.19
N ARG A 97 31.21 -17.97 -4.95
CA ARG A 97 30.28 -18.60 -5.91
C ARG A 97 30.99 -19.31 -7.07
N HIS A 98 32.15 -18.83 -7.51
CA HIS A 98 32.95 -19.48 -8.54
C HIS A 98 33.61 -20.78 -8.04
N SER A 99 34.18 -20.76 -6.83
CA SER A 99 34.86 -21.92 -6.24
C SER A 99 33.88 -22.98 -5.70
N GLN A 100 32.70 -22.56 -5.23
CA GLN A 100 31.65 -23.40 -4.62
C GLN A 100 30.24 -23.15 -5.20
N PRO A 101 29.99 -23.37 -6.51
CA PRO A 101 28.72 -23.01 -7.17
C PRO A 101 27.49 -23.76 -6.63
N ALA A 102 27.67 -24.93 -6.02
CA ALA A 102 26.59 -25.66 -5.34
C ALA A 102 26.11 -24.94 -4.06
N GLY A 103 27.00 -24.27 -3.33
CA GLY A 103 26.63 -23.45 -2.17
C GLY A 103 25.80 -22.24 -2.59
N TYR A 104 26.20 -21.57 -3.68
CA TYR A 104 25.45 -20.44 -4.24
C TYR A 104 24.05 -20.85 -4.74
N ARG A 105 23.93 -22.02 -5.41
CA ARG A 105 22.65 -22.60 -5.80
C ARG A 105 21.71 -22.78 -4.59
N LEU A 106 22.22 -23.31 -3.48
CA LEU A 106 21.44 -23.55 -2.25
C LEU A 106 21.08 -22.26 -1.52
N TYR A 107 21.99 -21.27 -1.48
CA TYR A 107 21.68 -19.93 -0.98
C TYR A 107 20.51 -19.30 -1.75
N MET A 108 20.52 -19.37 -3.09
CA MET A 108 19.44 -18.82 -3.92
C MET A 108 18.08 -19.50 -3.70
N GLU A 109 18.04 -20.82 -3.49
CA GLU A 109 16.80 -21.53 -3.13
C GLU A 109 16.27 -21.13 -1.74
N LEU A 110 17.15 -20.97 -0.75
CA LEU A 110 16.77 -20.44 0.56
C LEU A 110 16.27 -19.00 0.44
N LEU A 111 16.92 -18.18 -0.39
CA LEU A 111 16.55 -16.79 -0.62
C LEU A 111 15.12 -16.71 -1.19
N LYS A 112 14.82 -17.42 -2.29
CA LYS A 112 13.46 -17.52 -2.86
C LYS A 112 12.42 -17.96 -1.82
N ARG A 113 12.77 -18.89 -0.92
CA ARG A 113 11.82 -19.45 0.05
C ARG A 113 11.48 -18.54 1.22
N TYR A 114 12.42 -17.69 1.67
CA TYR A 114 12.28 -16.91 2.90
C TYR A 114 12.19 -15.39 2.69
N VAL A 115 12.84 -14.82 1.65
CA VAL A 115 12.88 -13.36 1.47
C VAL A 115 11.51 -12.75 1.13
N PHE A 116 10.64 -13.50 0.46
CA PHE A 116 9.28 -13.05 0.15
C PHE A 116 8.27 -13.27 1.30
N LYS A 117 8.69 -13.86 2.43
CA LYS A 117 7.83 -14.14 3.60
C LYS A 117 8.01 -13.11 4.72
N LEU A 118 8.11 -11.84 4.37
CA LEU A 118 8.44 -10.75 5.30
C LEU A 118 7.39 -10.56 6.42
N LYS A 119 6.09 -10.78 6.14
CA LYS A 119 5.01 -10.55 7.13
C LYS A 119 5.22 -11.32 8.44
N SER A 120 5.65 -12.59 8.37
CA SER A 120 5.91 -13.40 9.57
C SER A 120 7.23 -13.05 10.28
N GLN A 121 8.16 -12.38 9.60
CA GLN A 121 9.42 -11.91 10.18
C GLN A 121 9.22 -10.61 10.97
N ILE A 122 8.44 -9.68 10.42
CA ILE A 122 8.15 -8.38 11.04
C ILE A 122 7.32 -8.55 12.33
N SER A 123 6.42 -9.55 12.38
CA SER A 123 5.63 -9.86 13.57
C SER A 123 6.40 -10.59 14.69
N ALA A 124 7.69 -10.90 14.51
CA ALA A 124 8.47 -11.63 15.49
C ALA A 124 8.92 -10.71 16.65
N PRO A 125 8.83 -11.15 17.93
CA PRO A 125 9.16 -10.30 19.08
C PRO A 125 10.62 -9.83 19.12
N ASN A 126 11.53 -10.57 18.47
CA ASN A 126 12.95 -10.24 18.39
C ASN A 126 13.32 -9.39 17.15
N PHE A 127 12.36 -8.93 16.35
CA PHE A 127 12.60 -8.25 15.06
C PHE A 127 13.63 -7.11 15.14
N GLY A 128 13.53 -6.23 16.13
CA GLY A 128 14.49 -5.13 16.33
C GLY A 128 15.93 -5.61 16.53
N LYS A 129 16.14 -6.60 17.43
CA LYS A 129 17.48 -7.18 17.68
C LYS A 129 18.04 -7.88 16.44
N VAL A 130 17.18 -8.60 15.71
CA VAL A 130 17.56 -9.27 14.46
C VAL A 130 18.01 -8.25 13.40
N MET A 131 17.32 -7.12 13.29
CA MET A 131 17.72 -6.04 12.37
C MET A 131 19.02 -5.37 12.79
N THR A 132 19.27 -5.13 14.08
CA THR A 132 20.58 -4.65 14.56
C THR A 132 21.70 -5.65 14.26
N SER A 133 21.46 -6.97 14.35
CA SER A 133 22.45 -7.97 13.95
C SER A 133 22.71 -7.97 12.44
N ILE A 134 21.67 -7.81 11.62
CA ILE A 134 21.80 -7.70 10.16
C ILE A 134 22.59 -6.45 9.77
N GLU A 135 22.32 -5.32 10.43
CA GLU A 135 23.07 -4.06 10.29
C GLU A 135 24.57 -4.29 10.50
N HIS A 136 24.97 -4.95 11.60
CA HIS A 136 26.38 -5.24 11.85
C HIS A 136 27.00 -6.27 10.91
N VAL A 137 26.19 -7.16 10.30
CA VAL A 137 26.67 -8.18 9.35
C VAL A 137 26.92 -7.60 7.95
N LEU A 138 26.08 -6.64 7.52
CA LEU A 138 26.16 -6.03 6.20
C LEU A 138 26.76 -4.62 6.19
N CYS A 139 26.95 -4.00 7.35
CA CYS A 139 27.40 -2.61 7.52
C CYS A 139 26.52 -1.61 6.75
N LEU A 140 25.19 -1.71 6.84
CA LEU A 140 24.27 -0.91 6.01
C LEU A 140 24.43 0.58 6.31
N SER A 141 24.62 0.99 7.57
CA SER A 141 24.93 2.39 7.92
C SER A 141 26.19 2.94 7.24
N GLN A 142 27.18 2.10 6.93
CA GLN A 142 28.39 2.51 6.19
C GLN A 142 28.13 2.62 4.68
N ILE A 143 27.26 1.77 4.13
CA ILE A 143 26.87 1.76 2.70
C ILE A 143 25.89 2.89 2.36
N PHE A 144 24.94 3.17 3.27
CA PHE A 144 23.84 4.12 3.07
C PHE A 144 24.05 5.47 3.76
N GLY A 145 25.01 5.57 4.70
CA GLY A 145 25.34 6.81 5.41
C GLY A 145 24.37 7.15 6.55
N SER A 146 23.50 6.22 6.93
CA SER A 146 22.44 6.36 7.93
C SER A 146 22.94 6.00 9.34
N GLN A 147 23.23 7.01 10.17
CA GLN A 147 23.45 6.77 11.60
C GLN A 147 22.10 6.50 12.30
N ALA A 148 21.88 5.23 12.67
CA ALA A 148 20.70 4.71 13.36
C ALA A 148 19.39 4.69 12.53
N SER A 149 19.33 3.79 11.54
CA SER A 149 18.09 3.38 10.85
C SER A 149 17.13 2.61 11.77
N GLU A 150 15.83 2.91 11.69
CA GLU A 150 14.78 2.10 12.34
C GLU A 150 14.76 0.66 11.78
N PRO A 151 14.27 -0.35 12.53
CA PRO A 151 14.18 -1.73 12.05
C PRO A 151 13.42 -1.91 10.72
N GLY A 152 12.45 -1.03 10.42
CA GLY A 152 11.76 -1.01 9.13
C GLY A 152 12.61 -0.47 7.98
N VAL A 153 13.48 0.50 8.25
CA VAL A 153 14.44 1.06 7.28
C VAL A 153 15.57 0.05 7.01
N LEU A 154 16.11 -0.58 8.06
CA LEU A 154 17.10 -1.65 7.95
C LEU A 154 16.59 -2.83 7.08
N LEU A 155 15.29 -3.12 7.12
CA LEU A 155 14.68 -4.14 6.24
C LEU A 155 14.65 -3.71 4.77
N VAL A 156 14.41 -2.43 4.47
CA VAL A 156 14.47 -1.90 3.10
C VAL A 156 15.91 -1.89 2.58
N GLU A 157 16.85 -1.41 3.40
CA GLU A 157 18.30 -1.42 3.12
C GLU A 157 18.81 -2.86 2.88
N LEU A 158 18.37 -3.85 3.67
CA LEU A 158 18.66 -5.28 3.46
C LEU A 158 18.16 -5.79 2.11
N VAL A 159 16.87 -5.57 1.78
CA VAL A 159 16.28 -6.06 0.52
C VAL A 159 17.01 -5.47 -0.68
N PHE A 160 17.27 -4.17 -0.67
CA PHE A 160 18.01 -3.52 -1.74
C PHE A 160 19.48 -3.96 -1.82
N THR A 161 20.14 -4.19 -0.67
CA THR A 161 21.50 -4.74 -0.61
C THR A 161 21.59 -6.13 -1.23
N ILE A 162 20.63 -7.03 -0.96
CA ILE A 162 20.57 -8.35 -1.57
C ILE A 162 20.41 -8.23 -3.10
N VAL A 163 19.51 -7.37 -3.57
CA VAL A 163 19.30 -7.16 -5.02
C VAL A 163 20.57 -6.60 -5.69
N CYS A 164 21.28 -5.67 -5.03
CA CYS A 164 22.57 -5.16 -5.52
C CYS A 164 23.66 -6.24 -5.53
N GLN A 165 23.78 -7.05 -4.47
CA GLN A 165 24.76 -8.15 -4.40
C GLN A 165 24.52 -9.20 -5.49
N LEU A 166 23.26 -9.50 -5.81
CA LEU A 166 22.92 -10.39 -6.93
C LEU A 166 23.26 -9.76 -8.28
N LEU A 167 23.00 -8.46 -8.48
CA LEU A 167 23.33 -7.75 -9.72
C LEU A 167 24.85 -7.66 -9.94
N ASP A 168 25.62 -7.33 -8.90
CA ASP A 168 27.08 -7.25 -8.96
C ASP A 168 27.69 -8.62 -9.26
N ALA A 169 27.21 -9.68 -8.60
CA ALA A 169 27.63 -11.06 -8.87
C ALA A 169 27.33 -11.47 -10.31
N LEU A 170 26.16 -11.08 -10.84
CA LEU A 170 25.75 -11.37 -12.21
C LEU A 170 26.61 -10.64 -13.26
N LEU A 171 26.93 -9.37 -13.01
CA LEU A 171 27.81 -8.58 -13.87
C LEU A 171 29.25 -9.12 -13.86
N GLU A 172 29.74 -9.61 -12.72
CA GLU A 172 31.05 -10.24 -12.61
C GLU A 172 31.06 -11.63 -13.28
N ASP A 173 29.97 -12.43 -13.16
CA ASP A 173 29.81 -13.73 -13.85
C ASP A 173 29.83 -13.59 -15.39
N GLU A 174 29.25 -12.52 -15.94
CA GLU A 174 29.28 -12.23 -17.39
C GLU A 174 30.49 -11.38 -17.83
N GLY A 175 31.44 -11.06 -16.94
CA GLY A 175 32.63 -10.26 -17.25
C GLY A 175 32.34 -8.78 -17.59
N LEU A 176 31.14 -8.30 -17.22
CA LEU A 176 30.63 -6.95 -17.50
C LEU A 176 30.98 -5.92 -16.41
N LEU A 177 31.38 -6.35 -15.21
CA LEU A 177 31.66 -5.45 -14.08
C LEU A 177 32.81 -4.45 -14.39
N GLU A 178 33.79 -4.84 -15.21
CA GLU A 178 34.90 -3.96 -15.64
C GLU A 178 34.46 -2.73 -16.43
N LEU A 179 33.25 -2.75 -17.01
CA LEU A 179 32.67 -1.66 -17.78
C LEU A 179 31.93 -0.63 -16.92
N THR A 180 31.81 -0.86 -15.60
CA THR A 180 31.15 0.08 -14.68
C THR A 180 32.06 1.24 -14.28
N THR A 181 31.49 2.43 -14.08
CA THR A 181 32.27 3.64 -13.75
C THR A 181 32.87 3.61 -12.34
N GLU A 182 32.24 2.90 -11.40
CA GLU A 182 32.76 2.67 -10.05
C GLU A 182 33.73 1.47 -10.03
N LYS A 183 35.03 1.74 -10.12
CA LYS A 183 36.12 0.74 -10.22
C LYS A 183 36.24 -0.29 -9.07
N LYS A 184 35.39 -0.18 -8.06
CA LYS A 184 35.00 -1.21 -7.09
C LYS A 184 33.55 -0.89 -6.75
N SER A 185 32.63 -1.84 -6.84
CA SER A 185 31.27 -1.60 -6.34
C SER A 185 31.36 -1.27 -4.85
N VAL A 186 30.53 -0.32 -4.38
CA VAL A 186 30.51 0.12 -2.96
C VAL A 186 30.23 -1.05 -2.00
N LEU A 187 29.72 -2.17 -2.53
CA LEU A 187 29.38 -3.42 -1.84
C LEU A 187 30.45 -4.51 -1.91
N ALA A 188 31.60 -4.26 -2.55
CA ALA A 188 32.71 -5.20 -2.66
C ALA A 188 33.43 -5.39 -1.30
N ILE A 189 32.81 -6.15 -0.40
CA ILE A 189 33.46 -6.75 0.78
C ILE A 189 34.71 -7.47 0.27
N HIS A 190 35.86 -7.06 0.78
CA HIS A 190 37.18 -7.33 0.22
C HIS A 190 37.39 -8.80 -0.20
N THR A 191 37.19 -9.08 -1.49
CA THR A 191 37.43 -10.39 -2.12
C THR A 191 38.92 -10.65 -2.23
N GLN A 192 39.53 -11.02 -1.10
CA GLN A 192 40.73 -11.83 -1.15
C GLN A 192 40.28 -13.27 -1.43
N GLU A 193 40.11 -13.59 -2.72
CA GLU A 193 40.19 -14.98 -3.17
C GLU A 193 41.58 -15.48 -2.78
N MET A 194 41.67 -16.16 -1.63
CA MET A 194 42.73 -17.13 -1.47
C MET A 194 42.40 -18.26 -2.43
N ASP A 195 43.18 -18.36 -3.51
CA ASP A 195 43.32 -19.59 -4.28
C ASP A 195 43.70 -20.70 -3.28
N ILE A 196 42.69 -21.43 -2.82
CA ILE A 196 42.90 -22.72 -2.18
C ILE A 196 43.30 -23.63 -3.32
N ASP A 197 44.62 -23.74 -3.53
CA ASP A 197 45.25 -24.67 -4.46
C ASP A 197 44.67 -26.07 -4.23
N SER A 198 43.64 -26.40 -5.01
CA SER A 198 43.01 -27.70 -5.00
C SER A 198 43.91 -28.67 -5.76
N TYR A 199 45.04 -29.00 -5.14
CA TYR A 199 45.74 -30.26 -5.40
C TYR A 199 44.69 -31.38 -5.36
N HIS A 200 44.27 -31.83 -6.55
CA HIS A 200 44.08 -33.22 -6.98
C HIS A 200 43.14 -33.33 -8.20
N ASN A 201 43.69 -33.93 -9.26
CA ASN A 201 43.06 -34.39 -10.50
C ASN A 201 42.25 -33.38 -11.35
N TYR A 202 42.84 -33.05 -12.50
CA TYR A 202 42.16 -32.55 -13.68
C TYR A 202 41.20 -33.62 -14.23
N ASP A 203 39.94 -33.56 -13.81
CA ASP A 203 38.85 -34.36 -14.39
C ASP A 203 37.94 -33.40 -15.17
N GLU A 204 38.16 -33.31 -16.48
CA GLU A 204 37.59 -32.31 -17.40
C GLU A 204 36.05 -32.24 -17.29
N LYS A 205 35.40 -33.40 -17.13
CA LYS A 205 33.94 -33.53 -16.92
C LYS A 205 33.43 -32.84 -15.65
N LYS A 206 34.27 -32.74 -14.61
CA LYS A 206 33.94 -32.07 -13.34
C LYS A 206 34.04 -30.54 -13.49
N LEU A 207 34.87 -30.05 -14.41
CA LEU A 207 34.93 -28.65 -14.79
C LEU A 207 33.70 -28.27 -15.63
N GLU A 208 33.40 -29.02 -16.70
CA GLU A 208 32.19 -28.84 -17.51
C GLU A 208 30.90 -28.80 -16.67
N LEU A 209 30.77 -29.71 -15.69
CA LEU A 209 29.62 -29.75 -14.79
C LEU A 209 29.55 -28.52 -13.87
N ARG A 210 30.71 -28.00 -13.42
CA ARG A 210 30.79 -26.77 -12.62
C ARG A 210 30.42 -25.54 -13.44
N ASP A 211 30.90 -25.43 -14.68
CA ASP A 211 30.64 -24.28 -15.54
C ASP A 211 29.18 -24.27 -16.02
N LYS A 212 28.61 -25.45 -16.31
CA LYS A 212 27.17 -25.59 -16.54
C LYS A 212 26.36 -25.16 -15.30
N LEU A 213 26.79 -25.53 -14.09
CA LEU A 213 26.11 -25.10 -12.86
C LEU A 213 26.26 -23.60 -12.60
N ARG A 214 27.41 -22.99 -12.92
CA ARG A 214 27.59 -21.52 -12.89
C ARG A 214 26.60 -20.83 -13.84
N SER A 215 26.55 -21.22 -15.11
CA SER A 215 25.60 -20.66 -16.08
C SER A 215 24.13 -20.80 -15.64
N MET A 216 23.74 -21.95 -15.09
CA MET A 216 22.39 -22.12 -14.50
C MET A 216 22.16 -21.25 -13.27
N ASN A 217 23.19 -20.99 -12.46
CA ASN A 217 23.09 -20.06 -11.32
C ASN A 217 22.89 -18.61 -11.79
N THR A 218 23.58 -18.18 -12.85
CA THR A 218 23.42 -16.86 -13.48
C THR A 218 21.98 -16.66 -13.98
N GLU A 219 21.41 -17.66 -14.67
CA GLU A 219 19.98 -17.66 -15.07
C GLU A 219 19.03 -17.47 -13.87
N ILE A 220 19.30 -18.14 -12.75
CA ILE A 220 18.44 -18.13 -11.55
C ILE A 220 18.60 -16.83 -10.77
N ALA A 221 19.77 -16.20 -10.78
CA ALA A 221 19.98 -14.88 -10.20
C ALA A 221 19.15 -13.80 -10.94
N VAL A 222 19.09 -13.84 -12.28
CA VAL A 222 18.18 -12.99 -13.09
C VAL A 222 16.72 -13.21 -12.69
N GLU A 223 16.28 -14.47 -12.58
CA GLU A 223 14.91 -14.81 -12.18
C GLU A 223 14.56 -14.24 -10.79
N ILE A 224 15.48 -14.32 -9.83
CA ILE A 224 15.30 -13.78 -8.47
C ILE A 224 15.19 -12.25 -8.49
N ILE A 225 16.06 -11.56 -9.23
CA ILE A 225 15.98 -10.10 -9.41
C ILE A 225 14.61 -9.73 -10.00
N GLY A 226 14.15 -10.45 -11.04
CA GLY A 226 12.80 -10.28 -11.59
C GLY A 226 11.68 -10.44 -10.55
N GLN A 227 11.76 -11.48 -9.70
CA GLN A 227 10.80 -11.73 -8.63
C GLN A 227 10.76 -10.61 -7.58
N PHE A 228 11.90 -9.97 -7.26
CA PHE A 228 11.94 -8.82 -6.36
C PHE A 228 11.15 -7.62 -6.89
N PHE A 229 11.17 -7.36 -8.20
CA PHE A 229 10.40 -6.29 -8.84
C PHE A 229 8.93 -6.65 -9.09
N GLN A 230 8.61 -7.93 -9.29
CA GLN A 230 7.24 -8.41 -9.50
C GLN A 230 6.44 -8.56 -8.18
N ASN A 231 7.09 -8.89 -7.07
CA ASN A 231 6.42 -9.04 -5.78
C ASN A 231 6.01 -7.68 -5.20
N GLY A 232 4.71 -7.48 -4.98
CA GLY A 232 4.14 -6.18 -4.58
C GLY A 232 4.64 -5.61 -3.24
N VAL A 233 5.25 -6.41 -2.36
CA VAL A 233 5.88 -5.90 -1.12
C VAL A 233 7.31 -5.45 -1.37
N THR A 234 8.15 -6.31 -1.95
CA THR A 234 9.57 -5.98 -2.19
C THR A 234 9.73 -4.91 -3.27
N SER A 235 8.87 -4.91 -4.28
CA SER A 235 8.83 -3.85 -5.31
C SER A 235 8.58 -2.48 -4.66
N ARG A 236 7.62 -2.39 -3.74
CA ARG A 236 7.37 -1.16 -2.95
C ARG A 236 8.54 -0.77 -2.04
N MET A 237 9.27 -1.74 -1.47
CA MET A 237 10.50 -1.46 -0.72
C MET A 237 11.59 -0.88 -1.62
N ILE A 238 11.76 -1.41 -2.84
CA ILE A 238 12.70 -0.87 -3.83
C ILE A 238 12.27 0.54 -4.30
N CYS A 239 10.96 0.79 -4.45
CA CYS A 239 10.46 2.14 -4.73
C CYS A 239 10.79 3.14 -3.61
N LEU A 240 10.83 2.74 -2.34
CA LEU A 240 11.28 3.63 -1.25
C LEU A 240 12.76 4.03 -1.43
N VAL A 241 13.62 3.13 -1.90
CA VAL A 241 15.02 3.45 -2.23
C VAL A 241 15.10 4.45 -3.37
N TYR A 242 14.34 4.27 -4.44
CA TYR A 242 14.29 5.24 -5.56
C TYR A 242 14.00 6.69 -5.08
N HIS A 243 13.07 6.87 -4.14
CA HIS A 243 12.67 8.21 -3.66
C HIS A 243 13.66 8.81 -2.63
N ASN A 244 14.27 7.98 -1.78
CA ASN A 244 15.06 8.45 -0.63
C ASN A 244 16.59 8.35 -0.85
N MET A 245 17.04 7.53 -1.80
CA MET A 245 18.45 7.18 -2.04
C MET A 245 18.84 7.37 -3.52
N PRO A 246 18.66 8.56 -4.11
CA PRO A 246 18.81 8.78 -5.55
C PRO A 246 20.22 8.49 -6.08
N LYS A 247 21.27 8.64 -5.25
CA LYS A 247 22.65 8.31 -5.62
C LYS A 247 22.87 6.80 -5.78
N GLN A 248 22.50 6.00 -4.78
CA GLN A 248 22.60 4.54 -4.88
C GLN A 248 21.67 3.99 -5.97
N TRP A 249 20.48 4.58 -6.14
CA TRP A 249 19.57 4.22 -7.23
C TRP A 249 20.18 4.48 -8.61
N ALA A 250 20.80 5.65 -8.84
CA ALA A 250 21.44 5.96 -10.11
C ALA A 250 22.55 4.95 -10.48
N ALA A 251 23.44 4.65 -9.53
CA ALA A 251 24.50 3.64 -9.72
C ALA A 251 23.94 2.22 -9.87
N PHE A 252 22.79 1.91 -9.28
CA PHE A 252 22.08 0.65 -9.50
C PHE A 252 21.44 0.58 -10.90
N THR A 253 20.81 1.66 -11.38
CA THR A 253 20.24 1.72 -12.73
C THR A 253 21.30 1.66 -13.82
N GLU A 254 22.46 2.29 -13.65
CA GLU A 254 23.58 2.20 -14.60
C GLU A 254 24.04 0.74 -14.79
N ARG A 255 24.26 0.01 -13.69
CA ARG A 255 24.61 -1.41 -13.67
C ARG A 255 23.54 -2.29 -14.32
N LEU A 256 22.26 -1.97 -14.08
CA LEU A 256 21.11 -2.70 -14.58
C LEU A 256 20.86 -2.44 -16.08
N ASP A 257 21.11 -1.22 -16.57
CA ASP A 257 21.09 -0.87 -18.00
C ASP A 257 22.26 -1.55 -18.75
N LEU A 258 23.44 -1.59 -18.14
CA LEU A 258 24.63 -2.28 -18.68
C LEU A 258 24.35 -3.78 -18.85
N LEU A 259 23.72 -4.41 -17.85
CA LEU A 259 23.23 -5.78 -17.96
C LEU A 259 22.18 -5.93 -19.07
N ALA A 260 21.14 -5.10 -19.08
CA ALA A 260 20.04 -5.21 -20.04
C ALA A 260 20.49 -5.02 -21.51
N THR A 261 21.59 -4.30 -21.75
CA THR A 261 22.17 -4.07 -23.08
C THR A 261 23.17 -5.15 -23.51
N ASN A 262 24.01 -5.64 -22.60
CA ASN A 262 25.15 -6.51 -22.96
C ASN A 262 24.98 -7.98 -22.57
N SER A 263 24.08 -8.31 -21.64
CA SER A 263 23.91 -9.67 -21.11
C SER A 263 23.63 -10.70 -22.20
N SER A 264 24.28 -11.85 -22.06
CA SER A 264 24.04 -13.04 -22.87
C SER A 264 22.85 -13.83 -22.32
N THR A 265 22.73 -13.88 -21.00
CA THR A 265 21.72 -14.63 -20.24
C THR A 265 20.31 -14.05 -20.45
N LEU A 266 20.18 -12.73 -20.48
CA LEU A 266 18.90 -12.03 -20.75
C LEU A 266 18.37 -12.20 -22.19
N ARG A 267 19.15 -12.77 -23.12
CA ARG A 267 18.64 -13.07 -24.48
C ARG A 267 17.76 -14.32 -24.53
N ASN A 268 17.70 -15.09 -23.44
CA ASN A 268 16.91 -16.31 -23.35
C ASN A 268 15.44 -15.98 -22.97
N PRO A 269 14.45 -16.12 -23.87
CA PRO A 269 13.13 -15.47 -23.75
C PRO A 269 12.20 -16.06 -22.66
N LYS A 270 12.70 -16.97 -21.80
CA LYS A 270 11.92 -17.65 -20.76
C LYS A 270 12.05 -17.02 -19.37
N ILE A 271 13.06 -16.18 -19.12
CA ILE A 271 13.53 -15.90 -17.75
C ILE A 271 13.23 -14.47 -17.30
N LEU A 272 13.53 -13.45 -18.11
CA LEU A 272 12.93 -12.12 -18.11
C LEU A 272 13.40 -11.41 -19.39
N ASN A 273 12.55 -10.66 -20.09
CA ASN A 273 13.03 -9.85 -21.22
C ASN A 273 13.80 -8.64 -20.66
N PRO A 274 14.97 -8.25 -21.19
CA PRO A 274 15.66 -7.02 -20.78
C PRO A 274 14.76 -5.78 -20.91
N LYS A 275 13.82 -5.76 -21.87
CA LYS A 275 12.80 -4.70 -21.97
C LYS A 275 11.78 -4.72 -20.83
N ASP A 276 11.43 -5.88 -20.29
CA ASP A 276 10.51 -6.00 -19.15
C ASP A 276 11.23 -5.61 -17.86
N LEU A 277 12.53 -5.91 -17.73
CA LEU A 277 13.36 -5.53 -16.59
C LEU A 277 13.57 -4.01 -16.52
N LEU A 278 13.85 -3.36 -17.66
CA LEU A 278 13.90 -1.90 -17.80
C LEU A 278 12.52 -1.24 -17.66
N LYS A 279 11.46 -1.92 -18.10
CA LYS A 279 10.09 -1.45 -17.88
C LYS A 279 9.73 -1.52 -16.40
N LEU A 280 10.15 -2.54 -15.66
CA LEU A 280 9.92 -2.66 -14.23
C LEU A 280 10.62 -1.55 -13.42
N THR A 281 11.82 -1.10 -13.81
CA THR A 281 12.46 0.06 -13.16
C THR A 281 11.83 1.40 -13.57
N SER A 282 11.40 1.55 -14.83
CA SER A 282 10.66 2.75 -15.28
C SER A 282 9.26 2.84 -14.67
N ASP A 283 8.54 1.73 -14.60
CA ASP A 283 7.19 1.65 -14.06
C ASP A 283 7.20 1.63 -12.52
N ALA A 284 8.29 1.22 -11.85
CA ALA A 284 8.48 1.49 -10.42
C ALA A 284 8.38 3.00 -10.10
N GLY A 285 8.82 3.87 -11.01
CA GLY A 285 8.65 5.33 -10.92
C GLY A 285 7.27 5.87 -11.39
N LYS A 286 6.49 5.10 -12.16
CA LYS A 286 5.15 5.52 -12.63
C LYS A 286 4.01 5.00 -11.77
N VAL A 287 4.06 3.72 -11.40
CA VAL A 287 3.17 3.10 -10.41
C VAL A 287 3.26 3.86 -9.08
N SER A 288 4.45 4.38 -8.72
CA SER A 288 4.60 5.22 -7.54
C SER A 288 3.97 6.61 -7.67
N LEU A 289 3.90 7.28 -8.83
CA LEU A 289 3.32 8.63 -8.87
C LEU A 289 1.84 8.65 -8.42
N TRP A 290 1.14 7.54 -8.63
CA TRP A 290 -0.25 7.32 -8.20
C TRP A 290 -0.33 6.75 -6.77
N ASP A 291 0.36 5.64 -6.48
CA ASP A 291 0.31 5.00 -5.15
C ASP A 291 1.06 5.79 -4.06
N TYR A 292 2.16 6.45 -4.40
CA TYR A 292 2.96 7.27 -3.48
C TYR A 292 2.32 8.62 -3.22
N LYS A 293 1.42 9.15 -4.08
CA LYS A 293 0.51 10.24 -3.65
C LYS A 293 -0.44 9.75 -2.55
N LYS A 294 -0.99 8.55 -2.71
CA LYS A 294 -1.86 7.88 -1.72
C LYS A 294 -1.12 7.51 -0.41
N PHE A 295 0.18 7.22 -0.47
CA PHE A 295 1.01 6.85 0.69
C PHE A 295 1.85 7.98 1.31
N SER A 296 2.28 8.98 0.56
CA SER A 296 2.95 10.17 1.14
C SER A 296 1.94 11.03 1.90
N ALA A 297 0.71 11.15 1.40
CA ALA A 297 -0.45 11.65 2.14
C ALA A 297 -0.98 10.63 3.19
N LYS A 298 -0.11 9.74 3.69
CA LYS A 298 -0.36 8.79 4.79
C LYS A 298 0.87 8.68 5.71
N LEU A 299 2.09 8.87 5.19
CA LEU A 299 3.35 8.98 5.93
C LEU A 299 3.62 10.39 6.48
N ALA A 300 3.16 11.46 5.81
CA ALA A 300 3.33 12.85 6.27
C ALA A 300 2.56 13.21 7.56
N PHE A 301 1.84 12.25 8.16
CA PHE A 301 1.00 12.44 9.34
C PHE A 301 1.63 11.89 10.64
N GLY A 302 2.63 11.01 10.54
CA GLY A 302 3.21 10.34 11.72
C GLY A 302 4.33 11.12 12.42
N SER A 303 4.91 12.13 11.77
CA SER A 303 6.20 12.73 12.20
C SER A 303 6.12 14.26 12.42
N LEU A 304 5.14 14.71 13.20
CA LEU A 304 5.18 16.05 13.81
C LEU A 304 4.60 16.07 15.23
N ALA A 305 5.05 15.12 16.06
CA ALA A 305 4.75 15.12 17.48
C ALA A 305 5.59 16.19 18.21
N ASN A 306 5.05 17.39 18.37
CA ASN A 306 5.51 18.32 19.41
C ASN A 306 4.30 19.14 19.96
N PRO A 307 3.94 19.02 21.24
CA PRO A 307 2.70 19.60 21.77
C PRO A 307 2.90 21.06 22.21
N ALA A 308 2.69 22.01 21.29
CA ALA A 308 2.65 23.43 21.62
C ALA A 308 1.63 24.20 20.77
N HIS A 309 0.49 24.53 21.38
CA HIS A 309 -0.42 25.65 21.07
C HIS A 309 -0.43 26.20 19.63
N CYS A 310 -1.31 25.66 18.77
CA CYS A 310 -2.19 26.42 17.85
C CYS A 310 -3.10 25.43 17.09
N GLN A 311 -4.42 25.64 17.11
CA GLN A 311 -5.41 24.59 16.81
C GLN A 311 -5.97 24.62 15.38
N GLU A 312 -5.47 25.50 14.49
CA GLU A 312 -6.04 25.73 13.16
C GLU A 312 -5.19 25.21 11.99
N THR A 313 -3.89 24.98 12.17
CA THR A 313 -2.97 24.58 11.08
C THR A 313 -2.87 23.06 10.86
N SER A 314 -3.28 22.25 11.84
CA SER A 314 -3.08 20.79 11.85
C SER A 314 -3.92 20.00 10.84
N HIS A 315 -5.04 20.56 10.37
CA HIS A 315 -5.95 19.83 9.48
C HIS A 315 -5.56 19.89 8.00
N SER A 316 -4.67 20.80 7.59
CA SER A 316 -4.34 21.06 6.17
C SER A 316 -3.87 19.81 5.40
N SER A 317 -3.20 18.89 6.07
CA SER A 317 -2.74 17.63 5.48
C SER A 317 -3.88 16.67 5.14
N LEU A 318 -4.91 16.56 6.00
CA LEU A 318 -6.01 15.57 5.92
C LEU A 318 -6.81 15.63 4.62
N TRP A 319 -6.84 16.79 3.97
CA TRP A 319 -7.64 17.02 2.77
C TRP A 319 -7.01 16.48 1.49
N LEU A 320 -5.67 16.41 1.43
CA LEU A 320 -4.93 16.07 0.21
C LEU A 320 -5.33 14.71 -0.42
N PRO A 321 -5.54 13.61 0.34
CA PRO A 321 -6.03 12.35 -0.22
C PRO A 321 -7.41 12.47 -0.87
N LEU A 322 -8.32 13.21 -0.23
CA LEU A 322 -9.69 13.41 -0.72
C LEU A 322 -9.70 14.34 -1.94
N ASP A 323 -8.98 15.46 -1.86
CA ASP A 323 -8.82 16.42 -2.95
C ASP A 323 -8.29 15.74 -4.23
N VAL A 324 -7.27 14.88 -4.12
CA VAL A 324 -6.72 14.14 -5.29
C VAL A 324 -7.72 13.12 -5.85
N VAL A 325 -8.42 12.36 -5.00
CA VAL A 325 -9.38 11.34 -5.47
C VAL A 325 -10.65 11.96 -6.04
N LEU A 326 -11.09 13.12 -5.55
CA LEU A 326 -12.25 13.83 -6.11
C LEU A 326 -11.97 14.39 -7.52
N GLU A 327 -10.76 14.89 -7.79
CA GLU A 327 -10.34 15.27 -9.15
C GLU A 327 -10.21 14.03 -10.07
N ASP A 328 -9.60 12.94 -9.59
CA ASP A 328 -9.43 11.68 -10.34
C ASP A 328 -10.79 11.05 -10.74
N VAL A 329 -11.79 11.10 -9.84
CA VAL A 329 -13.17 10.66 -10.11
C VAL A 329 -13.86 11.45 -11.25
N MET A 330 -13.38 12.65 -11.61
CA MET A 330 -13.89 13.38 -12.78
C MET A 330 -13.19 13.03 -14.08
N ASP A 331 -11.96 12.52 -14.05
CA ASP A 331 -11.18 12.26 -15.25
C ASP A 331 -11.57 10.91 -15.86
N GLY A 332 -12.75 10.91 -16.51
CA GLY A 332 -13.34 9.80 -17.29
C GLY A 332 -12.52 9.31 -18.49
N SER A 333 -11.22 9.59 -18.52
CA SER A 333 -10.21 8.99 -19.39
C SER A 333 -9.91 7.52 -19.06
N GLN A 334 -10.24 7.06 -17.85
CA GLN A 334 -10.03 5.68 -17.40
C GLN A 334 -11.34 5.08 -16.87
N VAL A 335 -11.74 3.93 -17.43
CA VAL A 335 -12.87 3.14 -16.91
C VAL A 335 -12.34 2.18 -15.86
N THR A 336 -12.42 2.56 -14.59
CA THR A 336 -12.01 1.69 -13.48
C THR A 336 -13.02 0.56 -13.26
N ALA A 337 -12.53 -0.63 -12.89
CA ALA A 337 -13.38 -1.78 -12.59
C ALA A 337 -14.18 -1.64 -11.28
N THR A 338 -13.73 -0.78 -10.38
CA THR A 338 -14.38 -0.42 -9.10
C THR A 338 -15.14 0.89 -9.23
N SER A 339 -16.30 1.03 -8.58
CA SER A 339 -17.08 2.26 -8.63
C SER A 339 -16.43 3.42 -7.87
N ALA A 340 -16.73 4.66 -8.27
CA ALA A 340 -16.27 5.86 -7.56
C ALA A 340 -16.75 5.90 -6.09
N VAL A 341 -17.92 5.31 -5.83
CA VAL A 341 -18.50 5.20 -4.49
C VAL A 341 -17.62 4.28 -3.62
N GLU A 342 -17.31 3.06 -4.08
CA GLU A 342 -16.41 2.13 -3.38
C GLU A 342 -15.03 2.74 -3.10
N ILE A 343 -14.45 3.45 -4.07
CA ILE A 343 -13.14 4.10 -3.93
C ILE A 343 -13.16 5.15 -2.82
N ILE A 344 -14.20 5.99 -2.76
CA ILE A 344 -14.37 7.00 -1.72
C ILE A 344 -14.66 6.33 -0.37
N THR A 345 -15.59 5.38 -0.31
CA THR A 345 -15.93 4.61 0.90
C THR A 345 -14.69 3.92 1.51
N GLY A 346 -13.87 3.26 0.69
CA GLY A 346 -12.63 2.62 1.12
C GLY A 346 -11.54 3.61 1.57
N LEU A 347 -11.45 4.78 0.93
CA LEU A 347 -10.56 5.86 1.36
C LEU A 347 -10.99 6.46 2.70
N VAL A 348 -12.28 6.72 2.89
CA VAL A 348 -12.86 7.30 4.11
C VAL A 348 -12.63 6.37 5.30
N LYS A 349 -12.90 5.06 5.17
CA LYS A 349 -12.54 4.05 6.18
C LYS A 349 -11.05 4.04 6.50
N SER A 350 -10.21 4.14 5.47
CA SER A 350 -8.76 4.19 5.65
C SER A 350 -8.34 5.42 6.44
N LEU A 351 -8.86 6.61 6.12
CA LEU A 351 -8.57 7.86 6.81
C LEU A 351 -9.06 7.85 8.26
N GLN A 352 -10.25 7.28 8.52
CA GLN A 352 -10.77 7.08 9.87
C GLN A 352 -9.83 6.20 10.71
N ALA A 353 -9.39 5.06 10.15
CA ALA A 353 -8.51 4.10 10.83
C ALA A 353 -7.07 4.60 11.02
N ILE A 354 -6.55 5.47 10.15
CA ILE A 354 -5.21 6.06 10.28
C ILE A 354 -5.19 7.11 11.40
N ASN A 355 -6.19 7.99 11.42
CA ASN A 355 -6.22 9.14 12.32
C ASN A 355 -6.84 8.81 13.69
N ASN A 356 -7.46 7.63 13.85
CA ASN A 356 -8.29 7.26 15.01
C ASN A 356 -9.42 8.27 15.30
N ASN A 357 -9.90 8.96 14.27
CA ASN A 357 -10.96 9.95 14.39
C ASN A 357 -12.31 9.27 14.67
N ASN A 358 -13.22 9.99 15.31
CA ASN A 358 -14.64 9.62 15.36
C ASN A 358 -15.26 9.69 13.94
N TRP A 359 -16.47 9.15 13.77
CA TRP A 359 -17.14 9.21 12.46
C TRP A 359 -17.60 10.63 12.13
N HIS A 360 -17.97 11.41 13.14
CA HIS A 360 -18.31 12.83 13.03
C HIS A 360 -17.29 13.66 12.25
N ASP A 361 -16.05 13.72 12.74
CA ASP A 361 -14.95 14.51 12.18
C ASP A 361 -14.51 13.93 10.83
N THR A 362 -14.65 12.62 10.65
CA THR A 362 -14.41 11.94 9.37
C THR A 362 -15.43 12.37 8.30
N PHE A 363 -16.73 12.40 8.63
CA PHE A 363 -17.77 12.92 7.74
C PHE A 363 -17.59 14.41 7.48
N LEU A 364 -17.26 15.21 8.51
CA LEU A 364 -17.00 16.64 8.36
C LEU A 364 -15.81 16.89 7.42
N THR A 365 -14.78 16.04 7.52
CA THR A 365 -13.63 16.06 6.61
C THR A 365 -14.01 15.71 5.17
N LEU A 366 -14.92 14.74 4.97
CA LEU A 366 -15.43 14.40 3.64
C LEU A 366 -16.24 15.55 3.02
N TRP A 367 -17.17 16.15 3.78
CA TRP A 367 -18.02 17.25 3.31
C TRP A 367 -17.24 18.53 3.01
N ILE A 368 -16.28 18.92 3.86
CA ILE A 368 -15.45 20.11 3.63
C ILE A 368 -14.52 19.91 2.42
N ALA A 369 -13.94 18.72 2.21
CA ALA A 369 -13.17 18.43 0.99
C ALA A 369 -14.04 18.59 -0.28
N ALA A 370 -15.25 18.03 -0.26
CA ALA A 370 -16.19 18.08 -1.37
C ALA A 370 -16.70 19.49 -1.68
N LEU A 371 -16.98 20.30 -0.65
CA LEU A 371 -17.36 21.70 -0.81
C LEU A 371 -16.19 22.53 -1.37
N ARG A 372 -14.97 22.35 -0.86
CA ARG A 372 -13.76 22.99 -1.41
C ARG A 372 -13.55 22.63 -2.88
N PHE A 373 -13.78 21.37 -3.24
CA PHE A 373 -13.70 20.87 -4.61
C PHE A 373 -14.71 21.53 -5.56
N VAL A 374 -15.98 21.70 -5.15
CA VAL A 374 -16.97 22.51 -5.90
C VAL A 374 -16.57 23.98 -5.96
N GLN A 375 -15.98 24.53 -4.90
CA GLN A 375 -15.59 25.95 -4.82
C GLN A 375 -14.26 26.32 -5.52
N ARG A 376 -13.48 25.35 -6.02
CA ARG A 376 -12.23 25.62 -6.75
C ARG A 376 -12.42 26.45 -8.02
N GLU A 377 -13.63 26.48 -8.58
CA GLU A 377 -13.99 27.19 -9.81
C GLU A 377 -14.15 28.72 -9.66
N ARG A 378 -13.56 29.34 -8.61
CA ARG A 378 -13.60 30.80 -8.42
C ARG A 378 -12.71 31.59 -9.41
N ASP A 379 -11.78 30.93 -10.12
CA ASP A 379 -11.00 31.52 -11.22
C ASP A 379 -11.13 30.68 -12.51
N PRO A 380 -11.50 31.28 -13.68
CA PRO A 380 -11.99 30.54 -14.84
C PRO A 380 -10.90 30.12 -15.86
N MET A 381 -9.74 29.64 -15.39
CA MET A 381 -8.56 29.41 -16.26
C MET A 381 -8.32 27.95 -16.69
N GLU A 382 -9.26 27.03 -16.45
CA GLU A 382 -9.04 25.60 -16.71
C GLU A 382 -9.99 24.98 -17.74
N GLY A 383 -9.65 25.17 -19.01
CA GLY A 383 -10.11 24.33 -20.13
C GLY A 383 -11.43 24.72 -20.81
N PRO A 384 -11.72 24.13 -21.99
CA PRO A 384 -12.85 24.52 -22.84
C PRO A 384 -14.21 23.90 -22.44
N VAL A 385 -14.32 23.23 -21.29
CA VAL A 385 -15.54 22.54 -20.85
C VAL A 385 -15.80 22.84 -19.36
N PRO A 386 -16.87 23.56 -18.99
CA PRO A 386 -17.22 23.77 -17.58
C PRO A 386 -17.62 22.43 -16.92
N ARG A 387 -16.94 22.07 -15.82
CA ARG A 387 -17.14 20.79 -15.10
C ARG A 387 -18.08 20.90 -13.89
N LEU A 388 -18.70 22.06 -13.65
CA LEU A 388 -19.51 22.33 -12.46
C LEU A 388 -20.60 21.29 -12.20
N ASP A 389 -21.38 20.90 -13.22
CA ASP A 389 -22.44 19.90 -13.09
C ASP A 389 -21.89 18.53 -12.64
N THR A 390 -20.70 18.16 -13.11
CA THR A 390 -20.00 16.95 -12.69
C THR A 390 -19.55 17.06 -11.23
N ARG A 391 -18.94 18.18 -10.82
CA ARG A 391 -18.54 18.43 -9.43
C ARG A 391 -19.73 18.40 -8.47
N MET A 392 -20.88 18.93 -8.90
CA MET A 392 -22.13 18.88 -8.16
C MET A 392 -22.71 17.47 -8.06
N CYS A 393 -22.61 16.65 -9.11
CA CYS A 393 -22.96 15.24 -9.06
C CYS A 393 -22.06 14.46 -8.09
N VAL A 394 -20.76 14.75 -8.04
CA VAL A 394 -19.84 14.16 -7.05
C VAL A 394 -20.30 14.52 -5.63
N LEU A 395 -20.57 15.80 -5.34
CA LEU A 395 -21.02 16.28 -4.03
C LEU A 395 -22.40 15.72 -3.60
N LEU A 396 -23.43 15.88 -4.45
CA LEU A 396 -24.83 15.60 -4.11
C LEU A 396 -25.30 14.18 -4.47
N SER A 397 -24.48 13.39 -5.15
CA SER A 397 -24.79 11.99 -5.47
C SER A 397 -23.72 10.99 -5.04
N ILE A 398 -22.47 11.14 -5.50
CA ILE A 398 -21.45 10.11 -5.24
C ILE A 398 -21.07 10.07 -3.74
N ILE A 399 -20.84 11.24 -3.13
CA ILE A 399 -20.49 11.33 -1.71
C ILE A 399 -21.66 10.95 -0.80
N THR A 400 -22.89 11.37 -1.13
CA THR A 400 -24.09 10.92 -0.41
C THR A 400 -24.30 9.41 -0.48
N LEU A 401 -23.93 8.75 -1.60
CA LEU A 401 -23.97 7.28 -1.71
C LEU A 401 -22.86 6.64 -0.87
N ALA A 402 -21.64 7.20 -0.89
CA ALA A 402 -20.54 6.69 -0.06
C ALA A 402 -20.86 6.81 1.45
N VAL A 403 -21.55 7.87 1.86
CA VAL A 403 -22.07 8.03 3.23
C VAL A 403 -23.22 7.06 3.53
N ALA A 404 -24.06 6.72 2.54
CA ALA A 404 -25.10 5.70 2.68
C ALA A 404 -24.48 4.32 2.93
N ASP A 405 -23.55 3.86 2.08
CA ASP A 405 -22.83 2.59 2.25
C ASP A 405 -22.18 2.49 3.64
N LEU A 406 -21.59 3.59 4.13
CA LEU A 406 -20.97 3.66 5.44
C LEU A 406 -21.96 3.57 6.62
N ILE A 407 -23.22 3.93 6.43
CA ILE A 407 -24.27 3.78 7.45
C ILE A 407 -24.91 2.40 7.33
N ASP A 408 -25.21 1.94 6.11
CA ASP A 408 -25.80 0.63 5.85
C ASP A 408 -24.91 -0.52 6.34
N GLU A 409 -23.58 -0.37 6.30
CA GLU A 409 -22.63 -1.32 6.91
C GLU A 409 -22.66 -1.37 8.45
N GLU A 410 -23.15 -0.33 9.13
CA GLU A 410 -23.39 -0.34 10.58
C GLU A 410 -24.77 -0.94 10.90
N GLU A 411 -25.80 -0.58 10.14
CA GLU A 411 -27.18 -0.99 10.39
C GLU A 411 -27.45 -2.44 9.93
N ASN A 412 -26.75 -2.91 8.89
CA ASN A 412 -26.86 -4.26 8.33
C ASN A 412 -25.47 -4.91 8.14
N PRO A 413 -24.82 -5.41 9.21
CA PRO A 413 -23.60 -6.20 9.08
C PRO A 413 -23.91 -7.52 8.35
N LEU A 414 -23.61 -7.56 7.06
CA LEU A 414 -23.79 -8.75 6.21
C LEU A 414 -23.04 -9.95 6.81
N GLY A 415 -23.80 -10.96 7.22
CA GLY A 415 -23.25 -12.16 7.85
C GLY A 415 -22.66 -13.12 6.81
N GLU A 416 -21.32 -13.15 6.71
CA GLU A 416 -20.61 -14.21 6.00
C GLU A 416 -19.76 -15.08 6.95
N SER A 417 -20.10 -16.37 6.97
CA SER A 417 -19.34 -17.51 7.49
C SER A 417 -19.12 -17.64 9.00
N GLU A 418 -19.61 -18.75 9.55
CA GLU A 418 -19.11 -19.33 10.79
C GLU A 418 -17.65 -19.78 10.61
N SER A 419 -16.71 -19.21 11.38
CA SER A 419 -15.70 -19.98 12.12
C SER A 419 -14.70 -19.09 12.87
N VAL A 420 -14.15 -19.65 13.96
CA VAL A 420 -13.10 -19.08 14.82
C VAL A 420 -13.53 -17.87 15.66
N SER A 421 -14.16 -18.19 16.79
CA SER A 421 -14.09 -17.33 17.98
C SER A 421 -12.64 -17.17 18.47
N THR A 422 -12.25 -15.96 18.91
CA THR A 422 -11.46 -15.70 20.14
C THR A 422 -11.38 -14.19 20.41
N ASN A 423 -12.30 -13.71 21.24
CA ASN A 423 -12.14 -12.69 22.29
C ASN A 423 -11.85 -11.19 21.98
N ASN A 424 -12.46 -10.36 22.83
CA ASN A 424 -12.16 -8.94 23.12
C ASN A 424 -12.51 -7.87 22.08
N TRP A 425 -13.78 -7.42 22.05
CA TRP A 425 -14.15 -6.00 22.21
C TRP A 425 -15.68 -5.75 22.25
N ILE A 426 -16.40 -6.32 23.23
CA ILE A 426 -17.82 -5.95 23.45
C ILE A 426 -17.90 -4.56 24.11
N LYS A 427 -17.75 -3.51 23.30
CA LYS A 427 -18.52 -2.27 23.51
C LYS A 427 -19.78 -2.41 22.67
N ARG A 428 -20.94 -2.34 23.32
CA ARG A 428 -22.24 -2.25 22.62
C ARG A 428 -22.24 -0.90 21.91
N TYR A 429 -22.05 -0.90 20.59
CA TYR A 429 -22.35 0.28 19.77
C TYR A 429 -23.87 0.35 19.60
N ASP A 430 -24.45 1.54 19.81
CA ASP A 430 -25.83 1.79 19.39
C ASP A 430 -25.88 1.65 17.86
N PRO A 431 -26.87 0.94 17.28
CA PRO A 431 -26.95 0.68 15.84
C PRO A 431 -27.24 1.92 14.98
N HIS A 432 -27.11 3.13 15.54
CA HIS A 432 -27.31 4.41 14.84
C HIS A 432 -26.19 5.40 15.19
N THR A 433 -24.98 4.92 15.56
CA THR A 433 -23.91 5.82 16.02
C THR A 433 -23.40 6.69 14.86
N ARG A 434 -23.17 6.12 13.66
CA ARG A 434 -22.76 6.88 12.46
C ARG A 434 -23.87 7.83 11.98
N ARG A 435 -25.15 7.46 12.10
CA ARG A 435 -26.28 8.34 11.73
C ARG A 435 -26.38 9.55 12.69
N LYS A 436 -26.18 9.35 14.01
CA LYS A 436 -26.07 10.45 14.99
C LYS A 436 -24.87 11.36 14.69
N ASP A 437 -23.71 10.77 14.39
CA ASP A 437 -22.48 11.50 14.02
C ASP A 437 -22.65 12.31 12.72
N LEU A 438 -23.35 11.77 11.71
CA LEU A 438 -23.69 12.49 10.48
C LEU A 438 -24.60 13.71 10.75
N ILE A 439 -25.61 13.56 11.61
CA ILE A 439 -26.50 14.65 12.01
C ILE A 439 -25.71 15.78 12.70
N SER A 440 -24.87 15.45 13.68
CA SER A 440 -24.02 16.44 14.37
C SER A 440 -23.05 17.11 13.39
N CYS A 441 -22.44 16.35 12.48
CA CYS A 441 -21.56 16.87 11.45
C CYS A 441 -22.28 17.90 10.54
N LEU A 442 -23.48 17.57 10.05
CA LEU A 442 -24.26 18.47 9.20
C LEU A 442 -24.88 19.66 9.96
N GLN A 443 -24.96 19.60 11.29
CA GLN A 443 -25.26 20.75 12.13
C GLN A 443 -24.06 21.71 12.17
N ILE A 444 -22.89 21.24 12.59
CA ILE A 444 -21.64 22.03 12.68
C ILE A 444 -21.16 22.53 11.31
N LEU A 445 -21.45 21.81 10.22
CA LEU A 445 -21.16 22.27 8.86
C LEU A 445 -21.80 23.65 8.56
N GLY A 446 -22.90 24.01 9.23
CA GLY A 446 -23.56 25.32 9.12
C GLY A 446 -22.69 26.51 9.52
N ASP A 447 -21.70 26.30 10.41
CA ASP A 447 -20.81 27.35 10.89
C ASP A 447 -19.78 27.78 9.83
N TYR A 448 -19.49 26.92 8.85
CA TYR A 448 -18.56 27.17 7.75
C TYR A 448 -19.19 27.99 6.61
N GLN A 449 -19.78 29.14 6.93
CA GLN A 449 -20.57 29.96 5.99
C GLN A 449 -19.82 30.31 4.69
N SER A 450 -18.51 30.51 4.74
CA SER A 450 -17.66 30.79 3.56
C SER A 450 -17.57 29.61 2.57
N LEU A 451 -17.59 28.37 3.07
CA LEU A 451 -17.61 27.14 2.27
C LEU A 451 -19.02 26.79 1.76
N LEU A 452 -20.06 27.38 2.35
CA LEU A 452 -21.45 27.12 1.98
C LEU A 452 -22.00 28.08 0.91
N THR A 453 -21.23 29.09 0.46
CA THR A 453 -21.67 29.98 -0.63
C THR A 453 -21.85 29.18 -1.93
N PRO A 454 -23.07 29.12 -2.53
CA PRO A 454 -23.31 28.37 -3.76
C PRO A 454 -22.79 29.11 -5.00
N PRO A 455 -22.32 28.39 -6.04
CA PRO A 455 -22.00 28.98 -7.35
C PRO A 455 -23.23 29.66 -8.00
N GLN A 456 -23.00 30.69 -8.80
CA GLN A 456 -24.05 31.60 -9.31
C GLN A 456 -25.19 30.89 -10.07
N SER A 457 -24.88 29.81 -10.81
CA SER A 457 -25.85 28.97 -11.52
C SER A 457 -26.76 28.15 -10.60
N ILE A 458 -26.35 27.93 -9.35
CA ILE A 458 -26.95 27.00 -8.38
C ILE A 458 -27.69 27.74 -7.26
N VAL A 459 -27.47 29.06 -7.10
CA VAL A 459 -28.17 29.91 -6.13
C VAL A 459 -29.69 29.69 -6.13
N SER A 460 -30.32 29.59 -7.31
CA SER A 460 -31.77 29.35 -7.41
C SER A 460 -32.19 27.97 -6.87
N ALA A 461 -31.36 26.94 -7.06
CA ALA A 461 -31.63 25.61 -6.51
C ALA A 461 -31.48 25.61 -4.98
N ALA A 462 -30.44 26.27 -4.45
CA ALA A 462 -30.25 26.41 -3.00
C ALA A 462 -31.39 27.20 -2.34
N ASN A 463 -31.88 28.27 -2.98
CA ASN A 463 -33.04 29.04 -2.52
C ASN A 463 -34.34 28.21 -2.53
N VAL A 464 -34.53 27.33 -3.51
CA VAL A 464 -35.71 26.42 -3.55
C VAL A 464 -35.65 25.40 -2.42
N ALA A 465 -34.48 24.84 -2.10
CA ALA A 465 -34.30 23.97 -0.94
C ALA A 465 -34.58 24.71 0.40
N ALA A 466 -34.10 25.94 0.55
CA ALA A 466 -34.41 26.79 1.71
C ALA A 466 -35.90 27.13 1.81
N ALA A 467 -36.55 27.47 0.69
CA ALA A 467 -37.98 27.75 0.66
C ALA A 467 -38.83 26.51 1.02
N LYS A 468 -38.44 25.32 0.56
CA LYS A 468 -39.11 24.05 0.90
C LYS A 468 -39.05 23.76 2.40
N ALA A 469 -37.89 23.91 3.02
CA ALA A 469 -37.74 23.79 4.47
C ALA A 469 -38.57 24.83 5.24
N MET A 470 -38.54 26.09 4.81
CA MET A 470 -39.30 27.18 5.41
C MET A 470 -40.82 26.93 5.36
N MET A 471 -41.35 26.44 4.23
CA MET A 471 -42.78 26.09 4.11
C MET A 471 -43.17 24.95 5.05
N PHE A 472 -42.32 23.92 5.17
CA PHE A 472 -42.54 22.79 6.08
C PHE A 472 -42.57 23.21 7.56
N VAL A 473 -41.59 24.02 7.99
CA VAL A 473 -41.52 24.57 9.36
C VAL A 473 -42.72 25.49 9.67
N SER A 474 -43.22 26.20 8.65
CA SER A 474 -44.40 27.09 8.77
C SER A 474 -45.74 26.35 8.81
N GLY A 475 -45.76 25.02 8.74
CA GLY A 475 -46.99 24.23 8.73
C GLY A 475 -47.81 24.33 7.43
N VAL A 476 -47.21 24.82 6.34
CA VAL A 476 -47.83 24.79 5.01
C VAL A 476 -47.66 23.37 4.47
N ASP A 477 -48.77 22.64 4.37
CA ASP A 477 -48.77 21.21 4.07
C ASP A 477 -48.33 20.95 2.61
N VAL A 478 -47.05 20.64 2.41
CA VAL A 478 -46.47 20.28 1.10
C VAL A 478 -46.78 18.82 0.79
N THR A 479 -48.07 18.51 0.64
CA THR A 479 -48.51 17.19 0.20
C THR A 479 -48.11 16.98 -1.27
N SER A 480 -47.06 16.17 -1.47
CA SER A 480 -46.72 15.44 -2.71
C SER A 480 -47.02 16.12 -4.06
N GLY A 481 -46.00 16.77 -4.64
CA GLY A 481 -45.95 17.05 -6.09
C GLY A 481 -46.12 18.50 -6.54
N TYR A 482 -46.47 19.45 -5.66
CA TYR A 482 -46.85 20.82 -6.09
C TYR A 482 -45.71 21.85 -6.20
N LEU A 483 -44.54 21.60 -5.60
CA LEU A 483 -43.44 22.56 -5.56
C LEU A 483 -42.56 22.53 -6.82
N GLU A 484 -42.82 21.60 -7.75
CA GLU A 484 -41.79 21.23 -8.70
C GLU A 484 -41.49 22.23 -9.81
N CYS A 485 -42.27 23.29 -10.08
CA CYS A 485 -41.67 24.38 -10.88
C CYS A 485 -42.28 25.78 -10.85
N ILE A 486 -41.41 26.68 -11.31
CA ILE A 486 -41.48 28.14 -11.31
C ILE A 486 -40.84 28.61 -12.62
N ASN A 487 -41.52 29.50 -13.35
CA ASN A 487 -40.97 30.16 -14.54
C ASN A 487 -39.79 31.09 -14.15
N VAL A 488 -38.83 31.32 -15.05
CA VAL A 488 -37.51 31.94 -14.77
C VAL A 488 -37.58 33.30 -14.05
N ASN A 489 -38.70 34.02 -14.16
CA ASN A 489 -38.87 35.38 -13.66
C ASN A 489 -39.42 35.51 -12.23
N ASP A 490 -40.01 34.45 -11.63
CA ASP A 490 -40.63 34.47 -10.28
C ASP A 490 -39.90 33.55 -9.28
N ARG A 491 -38.58 33.42 -9.42
CA ARG A 491 -37.74 32.67 -8.48
C ARG A 491 -37.75 33.34 -7.10
N PRO A 492 -37.81 32.59 -5.98
CA PRO A 492 -37.57 33.15 -4.66
C PRO A 492 -36.10 33.58 -4.56
N THR A 493 -35.80 34.84 -4.87
CA THR A 493 -34.44 35.40 -4.86
C THR A 493 -33.92 35.65 -3.45
N ASN A 494 -34.81 35.74 -2.45
CA ASN A 494 -34.48 36.26 -1.11
C ASN A 494 -34.42 35.20 0.00
N CYS A 495 -34.58 33.90 -0.28
CA CYS A 495 -34.58 32.85 0.75
C CYS A 495 -33.19 32.49 1.32
N SER A 496 -32.12 33.21 0.93
CA SER A 496 -30.75 33.06 1.46
C SER A 496 -30.23 31.62 1.52
N GLY A 497 -30.58 30.82 0.51
CA GLY A 497 -30.21 29.41 0.42
C GLY A 497 -28.71 29.23 0.18
N ASN A 498 -28.15 28.19 0.81
CA ASN A 498 -26.73 27.87 0.76
C ASN A 498 -26.50 26.37 0.44
N MET A 499 -25.26 25.97 0.23
CA MET A 499 -24.92 24.58 -0.16
C MET A 499 -25.37 23.52 0.86
N ARG A 500 -25.49 23.88 2.15
CA ARG A 500 -25.95 22.96 3.21
C ARG A 500 -27.41 22.57 3.01
N HIS A 501 -28.25 23.46 2.49
CA HIS A 501 -29.64 23.13 2.14
C HIS A 501 -29.72 22.06 1.05
N LEU A 502 -28.83 22.14 0.04
CA LEU A 502 -28.76 21.14 -1.03
C LEU A 502 -28.24 19.79 -0.53
N ILE A 503 -27.23 19.79 0.36
CA ILE A 503 -26.71 18.56 0.97
C ILE A 503 -27.78 17.88 1.83
N VAL A 504 -28.50 18.63 2.68
CA VAL A 504 -29.55 18.07 3.53
C VAL A 504 -30.70 17.51 2.70
N GLU A 505 -31.14 18.20 1.64
CA GLU A 505 -32.12 17.66 0.68
C GLU A 505 -31.61 16.37 -0.03
N ALA A 506 -30.34 16.32 -0.42
CA ALA A 506 -29.73 15.14 -1.04
C ALA A 506 -29.59 13.95 -0.07
N CYS A 507 -29.46 14.22 1.24
CA CYS A 507 -29.51 13.21 2.29
C CYS A 507 -30.94 12.74 2.61
N ILE A 508 -31.92 13.65 2.69
CA ILE A 508 -33.34 13.32 2.93
C ILE A 508 -33.90 12.45 1.79
N SER A 509 -33.63 12.83 0.53
CA SER A 509 -34.05 12.06 -0.65
C SER A 509 -33.44 10.65 -0.76
N ARG A 510 -32.41 10.34 0.04
CA ARG A 510 -31.80 9.02 0.17
C ARG A 510 -32.11 8.32 1.51
N ASN A 511 -33.07 8.83 2.28
CA ASN A 511 -33.43 8.32 3.62
C ASN A 511 -32.26 8.30 4.64
N LEU A 512 -31.24 9.16 4.46
CA LEU A 512 -30.15 9.31 5.44
C LEU A 512 -30.52 10.24 6.60
N LEU A 513 -31.51 11.12 6.36
CA LEU A 513 -32.05 12.09 7.31
C LEU A 513 -33.58 12.14 7.19
N ASP A 514 -34.25 12.39 8.30
CA ASP A 514 -35.67 12.72 8.32
C ASP A 514 -35.91 14.21 8.05
N THR A 515 -37.16 14.58 7.74
CA THR A 515 -37.62 15.98 7.63
C THR A 515 -37.49 16.78 8.93
N SER A 516 -37.20 16.12 10.06
CA SER A 516 -36.81 16.76 11.33
C SER A 516 -35.58 17.66 11.19
N ALA A 517 -34.73 17.43 10.17
CA ALA A 517 -33.57 18.27 9.87
C ALA A 517 -33.92 19.73 9.56
N TYR A 518 -35.14 20.02 9.07
CA TYR A 518 -35.56 21.40 8.81
C TYR A 518 -35.73 22.25 10.07
N PHE A 519 -35.89 21.62 11.25
CA PHE A 519 -36.00 22.29 12.55
C PHE A 519 -34.65 22.51 13.25
N TRP A 520 -33.52 22.23 12.59
CA TRP A 520 -32.21 22.47 13.20
C TRP A 520 -31.97 23.97 13.46
N PRO A 521 -31.34 24.35 14.60
CA PRO A 521 -31.02 25.74 14.89
C PRO A 521 -30.23 26.40 13.76
N GLY A 522 -30.66 27.59 13.33
CA GLY A 522 -30.03 28.33 12.24
C GLY A 522 -30.10 27.67 10.85
N TYR A 523 -30.93 26.65 10.65
CA TYR A 523 -31.14 26.05 9.32
C TYR A 523 -32.05 26.92 8.45
N VAL A 524 -33.19 27.38 8.97
CA VAL A 524 -34.04 28.41 8.33
C VAL A 524 -33.70 29.77 8.95
N SER A 525 -33.66 30.84 8.13
CA SER A 525 -33.46 32.21 8.62
C SER A 525 -34.78 32.85 9.07
N ASP A 526 -34.84 33.33 10.32
CA ASP A 526 -36.01 33.98 10.94
C ASP A 526 -36.42 35.35 10.34
N GLN A 527 -35.74 35.82 9.29
CA GLN A 527 -35.82 37.21 8.82
C GLN A 527 -36.92 37.53 7.79
N ILE A 528 -37.79 36.59 7.41
CA ILE A 528 -38.78 36.79 6.32
C ILE A 528 -40.22 36.65 6.82
N ASN A 529 -40.74 37.73 7.42
CA ASN A 529 -42.13 37.81 7.93
C ASN A 529 -43.20 38.08 6.84
N GLN A 530 -42.90 37.90 5.55
CA GLN A 530 -43.86 38.12 4.46
C GLN A 530 -43.72 37.06 3.36
N PHE A 531 -44.73 36.17 3.26
CA PHE A 531 -44.91 35.29 2.11
C PHE A 531 -45.29 36.12 0.85
N PRO A 532 -44.63 35.91 -0.31
CA PRO A 532 -45.08 36.49 -1.57
C PRO A 532 -46.44 35.91 -1.98
N SER A 533 -47.49 36.72 -1.88
CA SER A 533 -48.86 36.29 -2.14
C SER A 533 -49.21 36.33 -3.64
N ARG A 534 -48.94 35.22 -4.36
CA ARG A 534 -49.72 34.72 -5.53
C ARG A 534 -49.05 33.48 -6.14
N ILE A 535 -49.82 32.40 -6.31
CA ILE A 535 -49.38 31.16 -6.95
C ILE A 535 -50.24 30.91 -8.20
N PRO A 536 -49.61 30.72 -9.38
CA PRO A 536 -50.18 29.86 -10.41
C PRO A 536 -49.14 28.92 -11.11
N SER A 537 -49.15 27.65 -10.72
CA SER A 537 -48.93 26.39 -11.52
C SER A 537 -47.72 26.13 -12.47
N GLN A 538 -46.81 25.21 -12.04
CA GLN A 538 -46.03 24.15 -12.78
C GLN A 538 -44.88 24.57 -13.76
N VAL A 539 -43.97 23.73 -14.38
CA VAL A 539 -43.63 22.26 -14.53
C VAL A 539 -42.07 22.08 -14.73
N PRO A 540 -41.29 21.03 -14.31
CA PRO A 540 -41.12 20.23 -13.06
C PRO A 540 -39.66 20.31 -12.44
N GLY A 541 -39.27 19.50 -11.41
CA GLY A 541 -38.14 19.78 -10.47
C GLY A 541 -36.94 18.78 -10.38
N TRP A 542 -36.11 18.87 -9.32
CA TRP A 542 -34.80 18.16 -9.14
C TRP A 542 -34.84 16.63 -9.34
N SER A 543 -35.98 16.00 -9.09
CA SER A 543 -36.19 14.56 -9.33
C SER A 543 -35.93 14.17 -10.79
N SER A 544 -36.31 15.03 -11.73
CA SER A 544 -36.14 14.85 -13.17
C SER A 544 -34.68 14.97 -13.64
N PHE A 545 -33.84 15.72 -12.92
CA PHE A 545 -32.40 15.77 -13.19
C PHE A 545 -31.73 14.43 -12.90
N MET A 546 -32.09 13.79 -11.77
CA MET A 546 -31.57 12.47 -11.38
C MET A 546 -32.11 11.32 -12.22
N GLN A 547 -33.33 11.44 -12.79
CA GLN A 547 -33.87 10.45 -13.75
C GLN A 547 -33.25 10.56 -15.15
N GLY A 548 -32.57 11.67 -15.46
CA GLY A 548 -32.01 11.96 -16.78
C GLY A 548 -33.09 12.33 -17.82
N ALA A 549 -32.65 13.01 -18.88
CA ALA A 549 -33.55 13.33 -19.98
C ALA A 549 -33.93 12.05 -20.76
N PRO A 550 -35.20 11.88 -21.19
CA PRO A 550 -35.58 10.74 -22.02
C PRO A 550 -34.77 10.74 -23.32
N LEU A 551 -34.15 9.60 -23.63
CA LEU A 551 -33.29 9.45 -24.81
C LEU A 551 -34.08 9.81 -26.07
N ARG A 552 -33.55 10.74 -26.86
CA ARG A 552 -34.21 11.17 -28.11
C ARG A 552 -34.37 9.96 -29.05
N PRO A 553 -35.48 9.81 -29.80
CA PRO A 553 -35.69 8.67 -30.69
C PRO A 553 -34.56 8.43 -31.70
N VAL A 554 -33.88 9.49 -32.14
CA VAL A 554 -32.69 9.41 -32.99
C VAL A 554 -31.54 8.67 -32.30
N MET A 555 -31.29 8.96 -31.02
CA MET A 555 -30.23 8.34 -30.21
C MET A 555 -30.57 6.88 -29.87
N ILE A 556 -31.86 6.57 -29.61
CA ILE A 556 -32.35 5.20 -29.46
C ILE A 556 -32.10 4.42 -30.77
N ASN A 557 -32.48 4.97 -31.92
CA ASN A 557 -32.22 4.34 -33.22
C ASN A 557 -30.72 4.15 -33.50
N SER A 558 -29.86 5.11 -33.11
CA SER A 558 -28.40 4.95 -33.20
C SER A 558 -27.88 3.82 -32.31
N MET A 559 -28.31 3.73 -31.05
CA MET A 559 -27.94 2.65 -30.12
C MET A 559 -28.43 1.27 -30.59
N VAL A 560 -29.61 1.19 -31.21
CA VAL A 560 -30.14 -0.04 -31.83
C VAL A 560 -29.38 -0.40 -33.11
N SER A 561 -28.94 0.58 -33.90
CA SER A 561 -28.17 0.35 -35.13
C SER A 561 -26.70 -0.02 -34.90
N ALA A 562 -26.15 0.32 -33.75
CA ALA A 562 -24.77 0.07 -33.37
C ALA A 562 -24.69 -0.37 -31.89
N PRO A 563 -25.15 -1.60 -31.56
CA PRO A 563 -24.94 -2.13 -30.22
C PRO A 563 -23.43 -2.24 -29.94
N ALA A 564 -23.00 -1.69 -28.81
CA ALA A 564 -21.62 -1.83 -28.36
C ALA A 564 -21.29 -3.33 -28.23
N SER A 565 -20.15 -3.75 -28.78
CA SER A 565 -19.73 -5.15 -28.82
C SER A 565 -19.37 -5.66 -27.43
N SER A 566 -20.37 -6.08 -26.66
CA SER A 566 -20.19 -6.80 -25.41
C SER A 566 -19.57 -8.17 -25.71
N PHE A 567 -18.38 -8.41 -25.15
CA PHE A 567 -17.78 -9.74 -25.10
C PHE A 567 -18.73 -10.69 -24.37
N PHE A 568 -19.44 -11.54 -25.11
CA PHE A 568 -20.30 -12.58 -24.52
C PHE A 568 -19.62 -13.95 -24.63
N PHE A 569 -18.99 -14.33 -23.52
CA PHE A 569 -18.68 -15.68 -23.03
C PHE A 569 -18.39 -16.83 -24.02
N TYR A 570 -17.18 -17.37 -23.88
CA TYR A 570 -16.94 -18.81 -23.91
C TYR A 570 -17.97 -19.54 -23.00
N ILE A 571 -18.80 -20.40 -23.58
CA ILE A 571 -19.20 -21.73 -23.06
C ILE A 571 -19.81 -22.50 -24.26
N LEU A 572 -18.91 -23.22 -24.95
CA LEU A 572 -19.11 -24.56 -25.53
C LEU A 572 -17.76 -25.09 -26.02
#